data_AF-A0AAU9V5Q4-F1
#
_entry.id   AF-A0AAU9V5Q4-F1
#
_cell.length_a   1.000
_cell.length_b   1.000
_cell.length_c   1.000
_cell.angle_alpha   90.00
_cell.angle_beta   90.00
_cell.angle_gamma   90.00
#
_symmetry.space_group_name_H-M   'P 1'
#
loop_
_entity.id
_entity.type
_entity.pdbx_description
1 polymer ?
#
loop_
_entity_poly.entity_id
_entity_poly.type
_entity_poly.pdbx_seq_one_letter_code
_entity_poly.pdbx_strand_id
1 'polypeptide(L)'
;MSTLVTVAFAVNVIGNAIPPFFFFPRVRYQDHFIRGGPIGSAGSANPSDWMQDETFIHFLEHFKKHTNSSPSHKVLLVLNNHFKYSH
;
A
#
# COMPACT_ATOMS: atom_id res chain seq x y z
N MET A 1 12.17 -16.91 -5.10
CA MET A 1 11.62 -15.81 -4.28
C MET A 1 11.94 -14.52 -5.01
N SER A 2 10.92 -13.80 -5.47
CA SER A 2 11.11 -12.49 -6.09
C SER A 2 11.80 -11.54 -5.11
N THR A 3 12.61 -10.62 -5.62
CA THR A 3 13.26 -9.56 -4.83
C THR A 3 12.60 -8.20 -5.04
N LEU A 4 11.58 -8.12 -5.89
CA LEU A 4 10.90 -6.88 -6.21
C LEU A 4 9.94 -6.50 -5.09
N VAL A 5 10.02 -5.25 -4.65
CA VAL A 5 9.09 -4.67 -3.67
C VAL A 5 8.02 -3.93 -4.46
N THR A 6 6.76 -4.31 -4.23
CA THR A 6 5.61 -3.59 -4.81
C THR A 6 5.31 -2.38 -3.93
N VAL A 7 5.01 -1.23 -4.54
CA VAL A 7 4.67 0.00 -3.81
C VAL A 7 3.29 0.46 -4.24
N ALA A 8 2.40 0.69 -3.27
CA ALA A 8 1.13 1.36 -3.51
C ALA A 8 1.26 2.85 -3.21
N PHE A 9 0.76 3.65 -4.16
CA PHE A 9 0.61 5.09 -4.04
C PHE A 9 -0.84 5.46 -4.27
N ALA A 10 -1.30 6.46 -3.54
CA ALA A 10 -2.56 7.13 -3.80
C ALA A 10 -2.30 8.63 -3.92
N VAL A 11 -2.76 9.20 -5.03
CA VAL A 11 -2.63 10.62 -5.34
C VAL A 11 -3.99 11.21 -5.61
N ASN A 12 -4.19 12.47 -5.23
CA ASN A 12 -5.40 13.21 -5.57
C ASN A 12 -5.20 14.10 -6.81
N VAL A 13 -6.28 14.72 -7.28
CA VAL A 13 -6.29 15.52 -8.51
C VAL A 13 -5.37 16.75 -8.48
N ILE A 14 -5.04 17.26 -7.29
CA ILE A 14 -4.15 18.42 -7.13
C ILE A 14 -2.68 18.01 -6.90
N GLY A 15 -2.38 16.71 -6.96
CA GLY A 15 -1.01 16.19 -6.86
C GLY A 15 -0.52 15.89 -5.44
N ASN A 16 -1.38 15.95 -4.41
CA ASN A 16 -0.99 15.47 -3.08
C ASN A 16 -0.93 13.94 -3.11
N ALA A 17 0.13 13.40 -2.50
CA ALA A 17 0.33 11.97 -2.35
C ALA A 17 0.24 11.55 -0.88
N ILE A 18 -0.39 10.41 -0.63
CA ILE A 18 -0.28 9.69 0.64
C ILE A 18 1.14 9.09 0.71
N PRO A 19 1.80 9.03 1.88
CA PRO A 19 3.05 8.31 2.03
C PRO A 19 2.97 6.89 1.47
N PRO A 20 4.04 6.36 0.84
CA PRO A 20 3.97 5.06 0.19
C PRO A 20 3.68 3.91 1.16
N PHE A 21 3.04 2.87 0.63
CA PHE A 21 2.90 1.60 1.30
C PHE A 21 3.69 0.52 0.56
N PHE A 22 4.59 -0.17 1.26
CA PHE A 22 5.50 -1.15 0.68
C PHE A 22 5.02 -2.59 0.95
N PHE A 23 4.96 -3.41 -0.10
CA PHE A 23 4.68 -4.84 -0.03
C PHE A 23 5.97 -5.61 -0.32
N PHE A 24 6.54 -6.18 0.73
CA PHE A 24 7.78 -6.95 0.63
C PHE A 24 7.47 -8.43 0.32
N PRO A 25 8.14 -9.07 -0.66
CA PRO A 25 7.94 -10.48 -1.02
C PRO A 25 8.55 -11.41 0.04
N ARG A 26 8.01 -11.39 1.26
CA ARG A 26 8.52 -12.09 2.45
C ARG A 26 7.38 -12.62 3.29
N VAL A 27 7.66 -13.63 4.12
CA VAL A 27 6.69 -14.18 5.09
C VAL A 27 6.56 -13.28 6.33
N ARG A 28 7.63 -12.57 6.71
CA ARG A 28 7.67 -11.77 7.94
C ARG A 28 8.09 -10.34 7.63
N TYR A 29 7.30 -9.39 8.11
CA TYR A 29 7.61 -7.97 8.06
C TYR A 29 8.55 -7.59 9.21
N GLN A 30 9.39 -6.58 8.98
CA GLN A 30 10.26 -5.97 9.99
C GLN A 30 10.28 -4.46 9.76
N ASP A 31 10.10 -3.66 10.82
CA ASP A 31 9.98 -2.20 10.70
C ASP A 31 11.20 -1.54 10.04
N HIS A 32 12.39 -2.13 10.19
CA HIS A 32 13.60 -1.60 9.58
C HIS A 32 13.63 -1.72 8.05
N PHE A 33 12.70 -2.46 7.42
CA PHE A 33 12.63 -2.58 5.96
C PHE A 33 12.30 -1.27 5.26
N ILE A 34 11.59 -0.36 5.94
CA ILE A 34 11.26 0.97 5.41
C ILE A 34 12.21 2.06 5.93
N ARG A 35 13.31 1.68 6.59
CA ARG A 35 14.30 2.64 7.08
C ARG A 35 14.89 3.43 5.92
N GLY A 36 14.83 4.76 6.01
CA GLY A 36 15.31 5.67 4.95
C GLY A 36 14.28 5.94 3.85
N GLY A 37 13.08 5.34 3.92
CA GLY A 37 11.96 5.70 3.06
C GLY A 37 11.31 7.05 3.44
N PRO A 38 10.35 7.54 2.64
CA PRO A 38 9.63 8.78 2.94
C PRO A 38 8.97 8.74 4.33
N ILE A 39 8.93 9.89 5.00
CA ILE A 39 8.30 9.99 6.33
C ILE A 39 6.82 9.58 6.24
N GLY A 40 6.38 8.78 7.21
CA GLY A 40 5.01 8.29 7.27
C GLY A 40 4.75 7.04 6.43
N SER A 41 5.76 6.52 5.71
CA SER A 41 5.64 5.24 5.01
C SER A 41 5.27 4.10 5.95
N ALA A 42 4.55 3.12 5.41
CA ALA A 42 4.24 1.87 6.09
C ALA A 42 4.49 0.69 5.15
N GLY A 43 4.42 -0.53 5.68
CA GLY A 43 4.56 -1.71 4.84
C GLY A 43 4.04 -2.97 5.49
N SER A 44 3.93 -4.00 4.66
CA SER A 44 3.60 -5.35 5.07
C SER A 44 4.48 -6.35 4.30
N ALA A 45 4.46 -7.60 4.74
CA ALA A 45 5.13 -8.68 4.06
C ALA A 45 4.07 -9.64 3.51
N ASN A 46 4.24 -10.03 2.26
CA ASN A 46 3.42 -11.03 1.58
C ASN A 46 4.37 -12.02 0.89
N PRO A 47 4.24 -13.34 1.10
CA PRO A 47 5.06 -14.31 0.37
C PRO A 47 4.76 -14.35 -1.14
N SER A 48 3.63 -13.78 -1.59
CA SER A 48 3.26 -13.64 -2.99
C SER A 48 3.88 -12.40 -3.63
N ASP A 49 4.10 -12.48 -4.94
CA ASP A 49 4.60 -11.38 -5.77
C ASP A 49 3.54 -10.29 -6.06
N TRP A 50 2.31 -10.48 -5.57
CA TRP A 50 1.19 -9.55 -5.76
C TRP A 50 0.52 -9.23 -4.44
N MET A 51 -0.29 -8.19 -4.42
CA MET A 51 -1.09 -7.83 -3.25
C MET A 51 -2.20 -8.86 -3.01
N GLN A 52 -2.31 -9.35 -1.77
CA GLN A 52 -3.41 -10.19 -1.31
C GLN A 52 -4.42 -9.36 -0.50
N ASP A 53 -5.66 -9.82 -0.40
CA ASP A 53 -6.76 -9.14 0.29
C ASP A 53 -6.39 -8.67 1.71
N GLU A 54 -5.75 -9.54 2.50
CA GLU A 54 -5.31 -9.21 3.87
C GLU A 54 -4.29 -8.07 3.89
N THR A 55 -3.30 -8.12 2.98
CA THR A 55 -2.31 -7.05 2.86
C THR A 55 -2.90 -5.76 2.28
N PHE A 56 -3.94 -5.85 1.47
CA PHE A 56 -4.66 -4.70 0.95
C PHE A 56 -5.44 -3.97 2.05
N ILE A 57 -5.98 -4.69 3.04
CA ILE A 57 -6.62 -4.08 4.21
C ILE A 57 -5.63 -3.19 4.97
N HIS A 58 -4.38 -3.62 5.16
CA HIS A 58 -3.36 -2.77 5.79
C HIS A 58 -3.09 -1.48 4.99
N PHE A 59 -3.15 -1.54 3.66
CA PHE A 59 -3.09 -0.35 2.82
C PHE A 59 -4.33 0.55 3.00
N LEU A 60 -5.53 -0.01 3.13
CA LEU A 60 -6.75 0.77 3.37
C LEU A 60 -6.73 1.47 4.75
N GLU A 61 -6.18 0.82 5.78
CA GLU A 61 -5.97 1.44 7.09
C GLU A 61 -4.99 2.62 7.00
N HIS A 62 -3.89 2.42 6.28
CA HIS A 62 -2.92 3.48 5.99
C HIS A 62 -3.53 4.62 5.17
N PHE A 63 -4.33 4.30 4.16
CA PHE A 63 -5.07 5.27 3.35
C PHE A 63 -6.04 6.08 4.20
N LYS A 64 -6.85 5.42 5.04
CA LYS A 64 -7.79 6.07 5.96
C LYS A 64 -7.07 6.99 6.93
N LYS A 65 -5.94 6.56 7.50
CA LYS A 65 -5.13 7.37 8.42
C LYS A 65 -4.67 8.68 7.79
N HIS A 66 -4.25 8.67 6.53
CA HIS A 66 -3.70 9.86 5.86
C HIS A 66 -4.75 10.73 5.17
N THR A 67 -5.92 10.18 4.86
CA THR A 67 -7.04 10.92 4.28
C THR A 67 -8.04 11.42 5.32
N ASN A 68 -7.97 10.90 6.55
CA ASN A 68 -8.99 11.07 7.59
C ASN A 68 -10.40 10.66 7.12
N SER A 69 -10.48 9.68 6.20
CA SER A 69 -11.76 9.25 5.65
C SER A 69 -12.68 8.69 6.74
N SER A 70 -13.93 9.14 6.75
CA SER A 70 -14.95 8.76 7.73
C SER A 70 -16.36 8.82 7.11
N PRO A 71 -17.41 8.36 7.80
CA PRO A 71 -18.78 8.50 7.30
C PRO A 71 -19.20 9.96 7.02
N SER A 72 -18.67 10.92 7.79
CA SER A 72 -18.90 12.36 7.63
C SER A 72 -17.88 13.04 6.70
N HIS A 73 -16.74 12.41 6.44
CA HIS A 73 -15.68 12.89 5.53
C HIS A 73 -15.37 11.83 4.47
N LYS A 74 -16.21 11.80 3.43
CA LYS A 74 -16.12 10.78 2.37
C LYS A 74 -14.96 11.08 1.41
N VAL A 75 -14.21 10.03 1.08
CA VAL A 75 -13.13 10.07 0.08
C VAL A 75 -13.36 8.95 -0.93
N LEU A 76 -13.23 9.26 -2.21
CA LEU A 76 -13.34 8.29 -3.29
C LEU A 76 -11.95 7.71 -3.60
N LEU A 77 -11.78 6.41 -3.36
CA LEU A 77 -10.61 5.66 -3.78
C LEU A 77 -10.93 4.98 -5.12
N VAL A 78 -10.25 5.38 -6.19
CA VAL A 78 -10.37 4.75 -7.50
C VAL A 78 -9.19 3.79 -7.69
N LEU A 79 -9.49 2.52 -7.90
CA LEU A 79 -8.49 1.46 -8.09
C LEU A 79 -8.49 1.02 -9.56
N ASN A 80 -7.30 0.80 -10.11
CA ASN A 80 -7.18 0.18 -11.42
C ASN A 80 -7.20 -1.35 -11.25
N ASN A 81 -8.23 -2.00 -11.78
CA ASN A 81 -8.42 -3.47 -11.73
C ASN A 81 -7.54 -4.22 -12.74
N HIS A 82 -6.34 -3.71 -13.06
CA HIS A 82 -5.45 -4.36 -14.01
C HIS A 82 -4.74 -5.58 -13.39
N PHE A 83 -5.51 -6.64 -13.11
CA PHE A 83 -5.01 -7.96 -12.75
C PHE A 83 -4.38 -8.60 -13.98
N LYS A 84 -3.04 -8.74 -14.01
CA LYS A 84 -2.39 -9.67 -14.94
C LYS A 84 -2.39 -11.06 -14.30
N TYR A 85 -3.36 -11.88 -14.68
CA TYR A 85 -3.21 -13.33 -14.56
C TYR A 85 -2.16 -13.75 -15.60
N SER A 86 -0.94 -14.02 -15.15
CA SER A 86 -0.01 -14.83 -15.96
C SER A 86 -0.12 -16.28 -15.47
N HIS A 87 -0.49 -17.16 -16.40
CA HIS A 87 -0.55 -18.62 -16.25
C HIS A 87 0.71 -19.21 -15.61
#